data_AF-A0A349N006-F1
#
_entry.id   AF-A0A349N006-F1
#
_cell.length_a   1.000
_cell.length_b   1.000
_cell.length_c   1.000
_cell.angle_alpha   90.00
_cell.angle_beta   90.00
_cell.angle_gamma   90.00
#
_symmetry.space_group_name_H-M   'P 1'
#
loop_
_entity.id
_entity.type
_entity.pdbx_description
1 polymer ?
#
loop_
_entity_poly.entity_id
_entity_poly.type
_entity_poly.pdbx_seq_one_letter_code
_entity_poly.pdbx_strand_id
1 'polypeptide(L)'
;MEEDFKELEEDAEILKALAHPVRLCIVKGLWRRGSCNVSHMQYCLQVPQSTLSQHLQKLKSAGLIKGVRNGVEIQYTLCHPKTVRILQALFKKSGSEPFGKESS
;
A
#
# COMPACT_ATOMS: atom_id res chain seq x y z
N MET A 1 29.03 -1.61 -11.59
CA MET A 1 29.33 -0.60 -10.54
C MET A 1 28.34 0.56 -10.59
N GLU A 2 28.19 1.30 -11.70
CA GLU A 2 27.13 2.34 -11.81
C GLU A 2 25.71 1.76 -11.84
N GLU A 3 25.51 0.63 -12.54
CA GLU A 3 24.21 -0.05 -12.60
C GLU A 3 23.77 -0.62 -11.24
N ASP A 4 24.73 -1.13 -10.44
CA ASP A 4 24.46 -1.69 -9.11
C ASP A 4 24.01 -0.61 -8.12
N PHE A 5 24.61 0.59 -8.19
CA PHE A 5 24.23 1.68 -7.30
C PHE A 5 22.85 2.24 -7.64
N LYS A 6 22.50 2.30 -8.93
CA LYS A 6 21.18 2.72 -9.39
C LYS A 6 20.07 1.77 -8.90
N GLU A 7 20.32 0.47 -8.88
CA GLU A 7 19.38 -0.49 -8.29
C GLU A 7 19.18 -0.25 -6.78
N LEU A 8 20.27 0.04 -6.06
CA LEU A 8 20.21 0.37 -4.63
C LEU A 8 19.46 1.69 -4.36
N GLU A 9 19.57 2.69 -5.23
CA GLU A 9 18.78 3.92 -5.16
C GLU A 9 17.29 3.66 -5.33
N GLU A 10 16.91 2.82 -6.29
CA GLU A 10 15.52 2.40 -6.49
C GLU A 10 14.98 1.66 -5.25
N ASP A 11 15.75 0.71 -4.73
CA ASP A 11 15.40 -0.03 -3.51
C ASP A 11 15.24 0.90 -2.31
N ALA A 12 16.14 1.88 -2.15
CA ALA A 12 16.05 2.88 -1.09
C ALA A 12 14.77 3.72 -1.18
N GLU A 13 14.38 4.15 -2.39
CA GLU A 13 13.13 4.90 -2.59
C GLU A 13 11.87 4.05 -2.31
N ILE A 14 11.88 2.77 -2.69
CA ILE A 14 10.80 1.83 -2.32
C ILE A 14 10.70 1.73 -0.79
N LEU A 15 11.81 1.48 -0.11
CA LEU A 15 11.84 1.33 1.35
C LEU A 15 11.40 2.60 2.07
N LYS A 16 11.86 3.78 1.61
CA LYS A 16 11.46 5.09 2.12
C LYS A 16 9.96 5.35 1.93
N ALA A 17 9.42 4.99 0.78
CA ALA A 17 7.99 5.05 0.52
C ALA A 17 7.19 4.08 1.40
N LEU A 18 7.77 2.96 1.84
CA LEU A 18 7.13 2.02 2.75
C LEU A 18 7.28 2.37 4.24
N ALA A 19 8.34 3.07 4.65
CA ALA A 19 8.71 3.35 6.04
C ALA A 19 7.76 4.32 6.77
N HIS A 20 6.49 3.94 6.92
CA HIS A 20 5.49 4.63 7.75
C HIS A 20 4.35 3.67 8.12
N PRO A 21 3.87 3.65 9.38
CA PRO A 21 2.87 2.69 9.84
C PRO A 21 1.59 2.68 9.00
N VAL A 22 1.04 3.86 8.68
CA VAL A 22 -0.17 3.97 7.85
C VAL A 22 0.06 3.42 6.44
N ARG A 23 1.23 3.67 5.85
CA ARG A 23 1.55 3.18 4.50
C ARG A 23 1.73 1.67 4.50
N LEU A 24 2.42 1.12 5.50
CA LEU A 24 2.52 -0.33 5.71
C LEU A 24 1.15 -0.99 5.87
N CYS A 25 0.22 -0.36 6.59
CA CYS A 25 -1.12 -0.89 6.78
C CYS A 25 -1.92 -0.88 5.46
N ILE A 26 -1.85 0.20 4.68
CA ILE A 26 -2.45 0.29 3.33
C ILE A 26 -1.93 -0.84 2.44
N VAL A 27 -0.61 -0.96 2.26
CA VAL A 27 -0.03 -1.96 1.33
C VAL A 27 -0.23 -3.38 1.83
N LYS A 28 -0.25 -3.64 3.14
CA LYS A 28 -0.59 -4.94 3.73
C LYS A 28 -2.05 -5.31 3.42
N GLY A 29 -2.96 -4.34 3.52
CA GLY A 29 -4.37 -4.52 3.16
C GLY A 29 -4.55 -4.86 1.69
N LEU A 30 -3.91 -4.08 0.81
CA LEU A 30 -3.91 -4.32 -0.63
C LEU A 30 -3.30 -5.68 -0.99
N TRP A 31 -2.20 -6.07 -0.35
CA TRP A 31 -1.56 -7.37 -0.56
C TRP A 31 -2.45 -8.55 -0.18
N ARG A 32 -3.25 -8.41 0.89
CA ARG A 32 -4.15 -9.47 1.36
C ARG A 32 -5.46 -9.56 0.57
N ARG A 33 -6.06 -8.42 0.20
CA ARG A 33 -7.38 -8.35 -0.48
C ARG A 33 -7.29 -8.23 -2.00
N GLY A 34 -6.11 -7.94 -2.55
CA GLY A 34 -5.92 -7.65 -3.98
C GLY A 34 -6.25 -6.19 -4.34
N SER A 35 -7.39 -5.67 -3.87
CA SER A 35 -7.79 -4.27 -4.06
C SER A 35 -8.56 -3.70 -2.86
N CYS A 36 -8.55 -2.38 -2.69
CA CYS A 36 -9.33 -1.70 -1.66
C CYS A 36 -9.64 -0.24 -2.07
N ASN A 37 -10.81 0.27 -1.66
CA ASN A 37 -11.21 1.66 -1.87
C ASN A 37 -10.78 2.54 -0.66
N VAL A 38 -10.88 3.87 -0.84
CA VAL A 38 -10.50 4.86 0.18
C VAL A 38 -11.43 4.81 1.40
N SER A 39 -12.74 4.68 1.18
CA SER A 39 -13.77 4.64 2.23
C SER A 39 -13.50 3.54 3.26
N HIS A 40 -13.20 2.32 2.79
CA HIS A 40 -12.86 1.19 3.63
C HIS A 40 -11.54 1.42 4.37
N MET A 41 -10.49 1.90 3.68
CA MET A 41 -9.22 2.21 4.34
C MET A 41 -9.39 3.24 5.46
N GLN A 42 -10.21 4.28 5.23
CA GLN A 42 -10.48 5.34 6.20
C GLN A 42 -11.19 4.80 7.45
N TYR A 43 -12.23 3.98 7.25
CA TYR A 43 -12.96 3.32 8.34
C TYR A 43 -12.01 2.49 9.22
N CYS A 44 -11.11 1.72 8.60
CA CYS A 44 -10.26 0.78 9.33
C CYS A 44 -9.03 1.43 9.98
N LEU A 45 -8.49 2.49 9.38
CA LEU A 45 -7.33 3.20 9.88
C LEU A 45 -7.69 4.33 10.85
N GLN A 46 -8.95 4.76 10.88
CA GLN A 46 -9.44 5.89 11.69
C GLN A 46 -8.62 7.18 11.49
N VAL A 47 -8.10 7.38 10.28
CA VAL A 47 -7.37 8.61 9.91
C VAL A 47 -8.26 9.53 9.07
N PRO A 48 -8.03 10.85 9.07
CA PRO A 48 -8.73 11.75 8.15
C PRO A 48 -8.51 11.36 6.68
N GLN A 49 -9.53 11.59 5.84
CA GLN A 49 -9.46 11.34 4.40
C GLN A 49 -8.30 12.08 3.72
N SER A 50 -8.01 13.31 4.16
CA SER A 50 -6.90 14.13 3.65
C SER A 50 -5.54 13.48 3.95
N THR A 51 -5.35 12.98 5.17
CA THR A 51 -4.14 12.25 5.57
C THR A 51 -3.97 10.96 4.78
N LEU A 52 -5.05 10.19 4.62
CA LEU A 52 -5.04 8.97 3.80
C LEU A 52 -4.71 9.28 2.34
N SER A 53 -5.27 10.35 1.77
CA SER A 53 -5.01 10.77 0.40
C SER A 53 -3.55 11.14 0.19
N GLN A 54 -2.91 11.83 1.14
CA GLN A 54 -1.48 12.13 1.09
C GLN A 54 -0.63 10.85 1.11
N HIS A 55 -0.99 9.85 1.92
CA HIS A 55 -0.30 8.57 1.94
C HIS A 55 -0.46 7.79 0.63
N LEU A 56 -1.67 7.73 0.09
CA LEU A 56 -1.96 7.10 -1.20
C LEU A 56 -1.19 7.79 -2.33
N GLN A 57 -1.14 9.12 -2.33
CA GLN A 57 -0.38 9.89 -3.32
C GLN A 57 1.10 9.57 -3.24
N LYS A 58 1.68 9.49 -2.02
CA LYS A 58 3.10 9.16 -1.86
C LYS A 58 3.44 7.75 -2.33
N LEU A 59 2.58 6.77 -2.03
CA LEU A 59 2.72 5.38 -2.53
C LEU A 59 2.56 5.30 -4.06
N LYS A 60 1.65 6.09 -4.64
CA LYS A 60 1.42 6.15 -6.09
C LYS A 60 2.58 6.82 -6.82
N SER A 61 3.09 7.93 -6.29
CA SER A 61 4.26 8.63 -6.84
C SER A 61 5.53 7.78 -6.80
N ALA A 62 5.65 6.89 -5.81
CA ALA A 62 6.73 5.91 -5.74
C ALA A 62 6.49 4.65 -6.60
N GLY A 63 5.41 4.62 -7.41
CA GLY A 63 5.12 3.50 -8.31
C GLY A 63 4.68 2.20 -7.62
N LEU A 64 4.40 2.23 -6.31
CA LEU A 64 4.10 1.02 -5.53
C LEU A 64 2.65 0.56 -5.70
N ILE A 65 1.74 1.51 -5.90
CA ILE A 65 0.31 1.26 -6.09
C ILE A 65 -0.22 1.99 -7.34
N LYS A 66 -1.27 1.42 -7.94
CA LYS A 66 -2.07 2.06 -8.98
C LYS A 66 -3.49 2.23 -8.51
N GLY A 67 -4.11 3.36 -8.86
CA GLY A 67 -5.53 3.65 -8.62
C GLY A 67 -6.30 3.64 -9.93
N VAL A 68 -7.39 2.88 -10.01
CA VAL A 68 -8.30 2.83 -11.15
C VAL A 68 -9.66 3.34 -10.71
N ARG A 69 -10.27 4.22 -11.49
CA ARG A 69 -11.61 4.74 -11.20
C ARG A 69 -12.64 3.65 -11.49
N ASN A 70 -13.47 3.34 -10.50
CA ASN A 70 -14.56 2.39 -10.59
C ASN A 70 -15.85 3.11 -10.13
N GLY A 71 -16.57 3.67 -11.10
CA GLY A 71 -17.72 4.54 -10.84
C GLY A 71 -17.32 5.85 -10.13
N VAL A 72 -17.86 6.03 -8.92
CA VAL A 72 -17.59 7.21 -8.07
C VAL A 72 -16.36 7.03 -7.17
N GLU A 73 -15.86 5.80 -7.03
CA GLU A 73 -14.73 5.48 -6.15
C GLU A 73 -13.44 5.20 -6.94
N ILE A 74 -12.30 5.27 -6.25
CA ILE A 74 -11.01 4.83 -6.77
C ILE A 74 -10.62 3.55 -6.05
N GLN A 75 -10.35 2.49 -6.81
CA GLN A 75 -9.80 1.24 -6.31
C GLN A 75 -8.30 1.20 -6.50
N TYR A 76 -7.58 0.92 -5.41
CA TYR A 76 -6.13 0.79 -5.43
C TYR A 76 -5.70 -0.67 -5.48
N THR A 77 -4.58 -0.94 -6.14
CA THR A 77 -3.93 -2.27 -6.22
C THR A 77 -2.41 -2.10 -6.17
N LEU A 78 -1.69 -3.14 -5.72
CA LEU A 78 -0.23 -3.18 -5.81
C LEU A 78 0.20 -3.40 -7.26
N CYS A 79 1.21 -2.65 -7.71
CA CYS A 79 1.74 -2.80 -9.07
C CYS A 79 3.25 -3.03 -9.15
N HIS A 80 3.98 -2.91 -8.04
CA HIS A 80 5.43 -3.09 -8.03
C HIS A 80 5.85 -4.49 -7.54
N PRO A 81 6.57 -5.30 -8.34
CA PRO A 81 6.96 -6.67 -7.96
C PRO A 81 7.84 -6.74 -6.70
N LYS A 82 8.83 -5.85 -6.55
CA LYS A 82 9.70 -5.83 -5.35
C LYS A 82 8.90 -5.56 -4.08
N THR A 83 7.85 -4.73 -4.16
CA THR A 83 6.97 -4.44 -3.02
C THR A 83 6.28 -5.71 -2.53
N VAL A 84 5.77 -6.55 -3.45
CA VAL A 84 5.14 -7.82 -3.07
C VAL A 84 6.12 -8.73 -2.32
N ARG A 85 7.38 -8.80 -2.77
CA ARG A 85 8.44 -9.60 -2.11
C ARG A 85 8.76 -9.06 -0.72
N ILE A 86 8.90 -7.74 -0.57
CA ILE A 86 9.13 -7.09 0.73
C ILE A 86 7.97 -7.40 1.68
N LEU A 87 6.72 -7.30 1.21
CA LEU A 87 5.54 -7.59 2.04
C LEU A 87 5.44 -9.06 2.44
N GLN A 88 5.84 -9.98 1.56
CA GLN A 88 5.96 -11.41 1.88
C GLN A 88 7.00 -11.67 2.98
N ALA A 89 8.13 -10.96 2.96
CA ALA A 89 9.17 -11.08 3.98
C ALA A 89 8.74 -10.47 5.33
N LEU A 90 8.04 -9.32 5.31
CA LEU A 90 7.61 -8.62 6.52
C LEU A 90 6.37 -9.24 7.17
N PHE A 91 5.45 -9.78 6.38
CA PHE A 91 4.16 -10.26 6.86
C PHE A 91 3.96 -11.74 6.55
N LYS A 92 3.74 -12.53 7.60
CA LYS A 92 3.22 -13.88 7.41
C LYS A 92 1.79 -13.80 6.87
N LYS A 93 1.48 -14.65 5.90
CA LYS A 93 0.11 -14.88 5.41
C LYS A 93 -0.65 -15.72 6.46
N SER A 94 -0.73 -15.24 7.70
CA SER A 94 -1.65 -15.81 8.68
C SER A 94 -3.05 -15.36 8.32
N GLY A 95 -3.97 -16.32 8.18
CA GLY A 95 -5.37 -16.07 7.88
C GLY A 95 -6.01 -15.26 8.99
N SER A 96 -6.13 -13.97 8.79
CA SER A 96 -7.09 -13.08 9.47
C SER A 96 -7.09 -11.73 8.77
N GLU A 97 -8.28 -11.14 8.69
CA GLU A 97 -8.62 -9.95 7.91
C GLU A 97 -7.63 -8.80 8.15
N PRO A 98 -7.12 -8.11 7.11
CA PRO A 98 -6.20 -6.98 7.29
C PRO A 98 -6.84 -5.77 7.99
N PHE A 99 -8.16 -5.75 8.02
CA PHE A 99 -9.01 -4.70 8.51
C PHE A 99 -10.21 -5.42 9.13
N GLY A 100 -10.37 -5.30 10.45
CA GLY A 100 -11.37 -6.07 11.22
C GLY A 100 -12.78 -5.98 10.65
N LYS A 101 -13.57 -7.02 10.94
CA LYS A 101 -14.94 -7.27 10.46
C LYS A 101 -15.80 -6.02 10.26
N GLU A 102 -16.55 -6.05 9.16
CA GLU A 102 -17.73 -5.22 8.94
C GLU A 102 -18.69 -5.41 10.12
N SER A 103 -18.96 -4.34 10.87
CA SER A 103 -20.13 -4.26 11.72
C SER A 103 -21.35 -4.33 10.81
N SER A 104 -22.07 -5.44 10.88
CA SER A 104 -23.49 -5.51 10.53
C SER A 104 -24.29 -5.85 11.77
#